data_AF-A0A851M2K3-F1
#
_entry.id   AF-A0A851M2K3-F1
#
_cell.length_a   1.000
_cell.length_b   1.000
_cell.length_c   1.000
_cell.angle_alpha   90.00
_cell.angle_beta   90.00
_cell.angle_gamma   90.00
#
_symmetry.space_group_name_H-M   'P 1'
#
loop_
_entity.id
_entity.type
_entity.pdbx_description
1 polymer ?
#
loop_
_entity_poly.entity_id
_entity_poly.type
_entity_poly.pdbx_seq_one_letter_code
_entity_poly.pdbx_strand_id
1 'polypeptide(L)'
;KINKTTGIVEASRILNLYQFIQLYKDITSQAAGVLAQSGTSEEAAESLVSVSSCQASLWMGRVKQLTDEEECCICMDGRADLILPCAHSFCQKCIDKWSDRHRSCPVCRRQVSGARDSWVVSDAPTEDDIATYILNMVDEAGQPHRP
;
A
#
# COMPACT_ATOMS: atom_id res chain seq x y z
N LYS A 1 4.97 1.59 -17.55
CA LYS A 1 5.42 2.37 -18.73
C LYS A 1 4.58 1.92 -19.91
N ILE A 2 3.95 2.85 -20.63
CA ILE A 2 3.11 2.52 -21.79
C ILE A 2 3.87 2.98 -23.03
N ASN A 3 4.02 2.08 -23.99
CA ASN A 3 4.56 2.41 -25.29
C ASN A 3 3.51 3.24 -26.05
N LYS A 4 3.86 4.49 -26.38
CA LYS A 4 2.91 5.44 -26.98
C LYS A 4 2.53 5.09 -28.42
N THR A 5 3.36 4.30 -29.13
CA THR A 5 3.11 3.95 -30.53
C THR A 5 2.38 2.62 -30.67
N THR A 6 2.62 1.66 -29.77
CA THR A 6 1.96 0.35 -29.81
C THR A 6 0.78 0.23 -28.84
N GLY A 7 0.64 1.15 -27.89
CA GLY A 7 -0.38 1.10 -26.83
C GLY A 7 -0.14 -0.01 -25.79
N ILE A 8 0.96 -0.77 -25.92
CA ILE A 8 1.27 -1.90 -25.05
C ILE A 8 1.89 -1.40 -23.75
N VAL A 9 1.47 -1.99 -22.63
CA VAL A 9 2.07 -1.74 -21.31
C VAL A 9 3.38 -2.52 -21.21
N GLU A 10 4.51 -1.82 -21.31
CA GLU A 10 5.86 -2.41 -21.25
C GLU A 10 6.32 -2.74 -19.81
N ALA A 11 5.73 -2.07 -18.81
CA ALA A 11 6.07 -2.30 -17.41
C ALA A 11 4.92 -1.93 -16.48
N SER A 12 4.63 -2.82 -15.53
CA SER A 12 3.62 -2.63 -14.50
C SER A 12 4.27 -2.81 -13.12
N ARG A 13 3.72 -2.15 -12.10
CA ARG A 13 4.17 -2.28 -10.71
C ARG A 13 2.95 -2.47 -9.82
N ILE A 14 2.96 -3.52 -9.00
CA ILE A 14 1.93 -3.75 -7.99
C ILE A 14 2.18 -2.81 -6.82
N LEU A 15 1.11 -2.22 -6.29
CA LEU A 15 1.15 -1.29 -5.16
C LEU A 15 0.34 -1.87 -4.01
N ASN A 16 0.84 -1.72 -2.79
CA ASN A 16 0.06 -2.01 -1.60
C ASN A 16 -1.01 -0.94 -1.36
N LEU A 17 -1.98 -1.21 -0.46
CA LEU A 17 -3.13 -0.33 -0.24
C LEU A 17 -2.71 1.09 0.15
N TYR A 18 -1.71 1.23 1.03
CA TYR A 18 -1.22 2.53 1.46
C TYR A 18 -0.61 3.32 0.30
N GLN A 19 0.23 2.66 -0.50
CA GLN A 19 0.85 3.25 -1.69
C GLN A 19 -0.19 3.68 -2.72
N PHE A 20 -1.23 2.87 -2.92
CA PHE A 20 -2.33 3.20 -3.81
C PHE A 20 -3.08 4.44 -3.34
N ILE A 21 -3.42 4.53 -2.04
CA ILE A 21 -4.12 5.69 -1.49
C ILE A 21 -3.30 6.98 -1.65
N GLN A 22 -2.00 6.91 -1.38
CA GLN A 22 -1.12 8.06 -1.54
C GLN A 22 -0.95 8.44 -3.03
N LEU A 23 -0.80 7.43 -3.90
CA LEU A 23 -0.78 7.59 -5.36
C LEU A 23 -2.01 8.31 -5.87
N TYR A 24 -3.17 7.83 -5.44
CA TYR A 24 -4.46 8.36 -5.84
C TYR A 24 -4.65 9.82 -5.41
N LYS A 25 -4.35 10.15 -4.15
CA LYS A 25 -4.46 11.53 -3.63
C LYS A 25 -3.56 12.51 -4.39
N ASP A 26 -2.33 12.12 -4.64
CA ASP A 26 -1.36 12.98 -5.33
C ASP A 26 -1.74 13.17 -6.81
N ILE A 27 -2.16 12.11 -7.52
CA ILE A 27 -2.66 12.21 -8.90
C ILE A 27 -3.91 13.09 -8.98
N THR A 28 -4.87 12.89 -8.08
CA THR A 28 -6.13 13.65 -8.09
C THR A 28 -5.91 15.12 -7.76
N SER A 29 -5.00 15.44 -6.82
CA SER A 29 -4.61 16.83 -6.52
C SER A 29 -3.92 17.51 -7.70
N GLN A 30 -3.07 16.78 -8.45
CA GLN A 30 -2.41 17.32 -9.63
C GLN A 30 -3.38 17.51 -10.80
N ALA A 31 -4.29 16.56 -11.03
CA ALA A 31 -5.33 16.68 -12.04
C ALA A 31 -6.25 17.88 -11.77
N ALA A 32 -6.60 18.12 -10.50
CA ALA A 32 -7.34 19.32 -10.10
C ALA A 32 -6.57 20.61 -10.42
N GLY A 33 -5.25 20.63 -10.21
CA GLY A 33 -4.39 21.78 -10.57
C GLY A 33 -4.33 22.04 -12.08
N VAL A 34 -4.25 21.00 -12.91
CA VAL A 34 -4.24 21.12 -14.38
C VAL A 34 -5.60 21.58 -14.91
N LEU A 35 -6.71 21.11 -14.32
CA LEU A 35 -8.06 21.52 -14.70
C LEU A 35 -8.43 22.94 -14.23
N ALA A 36 -7.77 23.47 -13.20
CA ALA A 36 -7.96 24.85 -12.75
C ALA A 36 -7.20 25.89 -13.59
N GLN A 37 -6.16 25.48 -14.32
CA GLN A 37 -5.34 26.38 -15.15
C GLN A 37 -5.92 26.69 -16.53
N SER A 38 -7.06 26.10 -16.92
CA SER A 38 -7.78 26.45 -18.15
C SER A 38 -8.64 27.72 -18.03
N GLY A 39 -8.55 28.46 -16.91
CA GLY A 39 -9.49 29.52 -16.55
C GLY A 39 -9.00 30.97 -16.50
N THR A 40 -7.71 31.31 -16.46
CA THR A 40 -7.32 32.72 -16.30
C THR A 40 -6.01 33.07 -17.02
N SER A 41 -6.12 34.05 -17.93
CA SER A 41 -5.01 34.76 -18.57
C SER A 41 -4.19 35.57 -17.56
N GLU A 42 -2.88 35.38 -17.67
CA GLU A 42 -1.76 36.31 -17.48
C GLU A 42 -1.53 37.03 -16.13
N GLU A 43 -0.27 36.86 -15.68
CA GLU A 43 0.52 37.73 -14.80
C GLU A 43 0.43 37.54 -13.27
N ALA A 44 1.18 36.55 -12.78
CA ALA A 44 2.17 36.73 -11.71
C ALA A 44 3.21 35.61 -11.82
N ALA A 45 4.32 35.92 -12.49
CA ALA A 45 5.50 35.09 -12.51
C ALA A 45 6.07 34.99 -11.09
N GLU A 46 6.20 33.77 -10.57
CA GLU A 46 7.47 33.20 -10.11
C GLU A 46 7.26 31.71 -9.76
N SER A 47 8.17 30.87 -10.27
CA SER A 47 8.29 29.43 -10.00
C SER A 47 7.34 28.47 -10.74
N LEU A 48 7.26 28.61 -12.07
CA LEU A 48 6.69 27.60 -12.96
C LEU A 48 7.71 27.16 -14.01
N VAL A 49 8.67 26.30 -13.63
CA VAL A 49 9.18 25.30 -14.58
C VAL A 49 9.78 24.10 -13.86
N SER A 50 9.34 22.92 -14.31
CA SER A 50 9.99 21.61 -14.20
C SER A 50 9.45 20.61 -13.16
N VAL A 51 8.14 20.31 -13.21
CA VAL A 51 7.60 19.09 -12.56
C VAL A 51 6.96 18.10 -13.54
N SER A 52 6.74 18.48 -14.80
CA SER A 52 5.91 17.65 -15.71
C SER A 52 6.57 16.37 -16.25
N SER A 53 7.89 16.16 -16.14
CA SER A 53 8.54 14.94 -16.69
C SER A 53 9.28 14.08 -15.66
N CYS A 54 9.54 14.60 -14.46
CA CYS A 54 10.36 13.91 -13.46
C CYS A 54 9.55 13.30 -12.31
N GLN A 55 8.27 13.67 -12.18
CA GLN A 55 7.48 13.29 -11.02
C GLN A 55 7.28 11.78 -10.91
N ALA A 56 7.15 11.05 -12.02
CA ALA A 56 7.01 9.58 -11.99
C ALA A 56 8.27 8.87 -11.45
N SER A 57 9.47 9.36 -11.73
CA SER A 57 10.72 8.78 -11.21
C SER A 57 10.93 9.14 -9.74
N LEU A 58 10.63 10.39 -9.34
CA LEU A 58 10.61 10.79 -7.93
C LEU A 58 9.53 10.02 -7.15
N TRP A 59 8.39 9.72 -7.79
CA TRP A 59 7.33 8.90 -7.24
C TRP A 59 7.84 7.52 -6.93
N MET A 60 8.39 6.83 -7.93
CA MET A 60 8.87 5.47 -7.74
C MET A 60 9.98 5.40 -6.69
N GLY A 61 10.81 6.44 -6.58
CA GLY A 61 11.79 6.60 -5.50
C GLY A 61 11.17 6.81 -4.12
N ARG A 62 10.19 7.72 -3.98
CA ARG A 62 9.48 7.97 -2.72
C ARG A 62 8.70 6.73 -2.26
N VAL A 63 8.02 6.05 -3.17
CA VAL A 63 7.27 4.83 -2.86
C VAL A 63 8.21 3.65 -2.59
N LYS A 64 9.44 3.63 -3.13
CA LYS A 64 10.48 2.66 -2.72
C LYS A 64 11.01 2.94 -1.31
N GLN A 65 11.05 4.19 -0.86
CA GLN A 65 11.37 4.50 0.55
C GLN A 65 10.22 4.12 1.49
N LEU A 66 8.97 4.29 1.07
CA LEU A 66 7.79 3.90 1.86
C LEU A 66 7.55 2.37 1.90
N THR A 67 8.20 1.58 1.04
CA THR A 67 8.24 0.10 1.19
C THR A 67 9.27 -0.37 2.20
N ASP A 68 10.26 0.46 2.52
CA ASP A 68 11.28 0.13 3.52
C ASP A 68 10.75 0.36 4.96
N GLU A 69 9.61 1.05 5.09
CA GLU A 69 8.87 1.27 6.34
C GLU A 69 8.04 0.06 6.79
N GLU A 70 8.42 -1.15 6.37
CA GLU A 70 7.95 -2.39 7.01
C GLU A 70 8.60 -2.60 8.38
N GLU A 71 9.32 -1.62 8.92
CA GLU A 71 9.94 -1.68 10.25
C GLU A 71 8.99 -1.15 11.34
N CYS A 72 8.92 -1.87 12.45
CA CYS A 72 8.09 -1.49 13.58
C CYS A 72 8.60 -0.20 14.23
N CYS A 73 7.77 0.83 14.25
CA CYS A 73 8.08 2.13 14.85
C CYS A 73 8.36 2.13 16.37
N ILE A 74 8.17 0.99 17.06
CA ILE A 74 8.47 0.85 18.50
C ILE A 74 9.87 0.29 18.72
N CYS A 75 10.26 -0.76 17.99
CA CYS A 75 11.55 -1.41 18.20
C CYS A 75 12.59 -1.08 17.13
N MET A 76 12.20 -0.51 15.98
CA MET A 76 13.10 -0.17 14.88
C MET A 76 13.97 -1.37 14.48
N ASP A 77 13.34 -2.56 14.35
CA ASP A 77 14.03 -3.82 14.03
C ASP A 77 13.06 -4.85 13.44
N GLY A 78 11.95 -5.10 14.15
CA GLY A 78 10.97 -6.12 13.75
C GLY A 78 10.05 -5.65 12.63
N ARG A 79 9.59 -6.58 11.79
CA ARG A 79 8.65 -6.27 10.71
C ARG A 79 7.28 -5.80 11.25
N ALA A 80 6.70 -4.74 10.70
CA ALA A 80 5.40 -4.18 11.07
C ALA A 80 4.24 -4.94 10.42
N ASP A 81 4.07 -6.19 10.83
CA ASP A 81 3.17 -7.17 10.24
C ASP A 81 1.77 -7.23 10.87
N LEU A 82 1.50 -6.46 11.92
CA LEU A 82 0.22 -6.46 12.62
C LEU A 82 -0.44 -5.08 12.59
N ILE A 83 -1.63 -5.01 11.99
CA ILE A 83 -2.39 -3.78 11.79
C ILE A 83 -3.57 -3.72 12.78
N LEU A 84 -3.60 -2.67 13.58
CA LEU A 84 -4.71 -2.36 14.48
C LEU A 84 -5.93 -1.79 13.73
N PRO A 85 -7.14 -1.77 14.33
CA PRO A 85 -8.35 -1.19 13.71
C PRO A 85 -8.24 0.29 13.32
N CYS A 86 -7.25 0.99 13.87
CA CYS A 86 -6.93 2.37 13.55
C CYS A 86 -5.94 2.53 12.38
N ALA A 87 -5.60 1.43 11.69
CA ALA A 87 -4.66 1.33 10.58
C ALA A 87 -3.17 1.63 10.90
N HIS A 88 -2.78 1.67 12.18
CA HIS A 88 -1.37 1.68 12.56
C HIS A 88 -0.81 0.26 12.65
N SER A 89 0.41 0.07 12.16
CA SER A 89 1.12 -1.21 12.11
C SER A 89 2.27 -1.29 13.10
N PHE A 90 2.48 -2.47 13.67
CA PHE A 90 3.56 -2.78 14.61
C PHE A 90 3.99 -4.23 14.42
N CYS A 91 5.17 -4.61 14.94
CA CYS A 91 5.50 -6.04 15.03
C CYS A 91 4.70 -6.70 16.16
N GLN A 92 4.39 -7.98 16.00
CA GLN A 92 3.69 -8.79 16.99
C GLN A 92 4.28 -8.64 18.41
N LYS A 93 5.60 -8.74 18.55
CA LYS A 93 6.29 -8.66 19.85
C LYS A 93 6.05 -7.34 20.58
N CYS A 94 6.00 -6.22 19.86
CA CYS A 94 5.81 -4.90 20.45
C CYS A 94 4.36 -4.67 20.83
N ILE A 95 3.42 -5.08 19.98
CA ILE A 95 2.00 -4.89 20.28
C ILE A 95 1.53 -5.81 21.41
N ASP A 96 2.05 -7.04 21.50
CA ASP A 96 1.73 -7.96 22.60
C ASP A 96 2.14 -7.35 23.95
N LYS A 97 3.40 -6.93 24.07
CA LYS A 97 3.93 -6.26 25.28
C LYS A 97 3.15 -5.01 25.67
N TRP A 98 2.67 -4.26 24.68
CA TRP A 98 1.86 -3.07 24.93
C TRP A 98 0.46 -3.46 25.42
N SER A 99 -0.14 -4.47 24.79
CA SER A 99 -1.49 -4.95 25.09
C SER A 99 -1.65 -5.53 26.50
N ASP A 100 -0.55 -6.02 27.10
CA ASP A 100 -0.50 -6.48 28.49
C ASP A 100 -0.92 -5.40 29.49
N ARG A 101 -0.65 -4.13 29.17
CA ARG A 101 -0.91 -2.98 30.06
C ARG A 101 -1.93 -2.00 29.50
N HIS A 102 -2.08 -1.95 28.17
CA HIS A 102 -2.85 -0.92 27.49
C HIS A 102 -3.68 -1.51 26.34
N ARG A 103 -5.01 -1.33 26.40
CA ARG A 103 -5.92 -1.71 25.30
C ARG A 103 -6.12 -0.55 24.31
N SER A 104 -5.04 0.11 23.90
CA SER A 104 -5.08 1.27 23.01
C SER A 104 -3.95 1.24 22.00
N CYS A 105 -4.09 1.95 20.89
CA CYS A 105 -3.01 2.14 19.94
C CYS A 105 -1.86 2.97 20.55
N PRO A 106 -0.59 2.54 20.45
CA PRO A 106 0.57 3.31 20.89
C PRO A 106 0.70 4.70 20.23
N VAL A 107 0.21 4.84 19.00
CA VAL A 107 0.34 6.07 18.19
C VAL A 107 -0.85 7.00 18.44
N CYS A 108 -2.07 6.54 18.18
CA CYS A 108 -3.26 7.41 18.20
C CYS A 108 -4.15 7.25 19.43
N ARG A 109 -3.79 6.37 20.37
CA ARG A 109 -4.51 6.10 21.64
C ARG A 109 -5.96 5.63 21.50
N ARG A 110 -6.44 5.35 20.27
CA ARG A 110 -7.75 4.76 20.03
C ARG A 110 -7.82 3.40 20.73
N GLN A 111 -8.92 3.13 21.43
CA GLN A 111 -9.14 1.83 22.08
C GLN A 111 -9.21 0.71 21.05
N VAL A 112 -8.62 -0.43 21.39
CA VAL A 112 -8.64 -1.65 20.57
C VAL A 112 -9.65 -2.60 21.20
N SER A 113 -10.83 -2.68 20.61
CA SER A 113 -11.96 -3.51 21.08
C SER A 113 -11.84 -4.95 20.59
N GLY A 114 -11.02 -5.75 21.27
CA GLY A 114 -10.95 -7.20 21.08
C GLY A 114 -9.98 -7.68 19.99
N ALA A 115 -9.42 -8.87 20.19
CA ALA A 115 -8.39 -9.46 19.31
C ALA A 115 -8.89 -9.80 17.89
N ARG A 116 -10.20 -9.73 17.64
CA ARG A 116 -10.82 -10.10 16.35
C ARG A 116 -10.76 -9.00 15.30
N ASP A 117 -10.37 -7.79 15.67
CA ASP A 117 -10.32 -6.65 14.74
C ASP A 117 -8.86 -6.32 14.30
N SER A 118 -7.90 -7.18 14.67
CA SER A 118 -6.49 -7.04 14.28
C SER A 118 -6.19 -7.92 13.07
N TRP A 119 -5.52 -7.35 12.07
CA TRP A 119 -5.16 -8.05 10.84
C TRP A 119 -3.66 -8.32 10.84
N VAL A 120 -3.28 -9.58 10.63
CA VAL A 120 -1.90 -9.96 10.34
C VAL A 120 -1.72 -9.87 8.84
N VAL A 121 -0.75 -9.07 8.40
CA VAL A 121 -0.33 -9.02 7.00
C VAL A 121 0.45 -10.30 6.73
N SER A 122 -0.19 -11.26 6.05
CA SER A 122 0.51 -12.42 5.53
C SER A 122 1.48 -11.97 4.45
N ASP A 123 2.64 -12.64 4.40
CA ASP A 123 3.56 -12.48 3.28
C ASP A 123 2.85 -12.79 1.95
N ALA A 124 3.27 -12.13 0.88
CA ALA A 124 2.74 -12.45 -0.44
C ALA A 124 3.01 -13.94 -0.74
N PRO A 125 2.00 -14.73 -1.15
CA PRO A 125 2.20 -16.13 -1.45
C PRO A 125 3.21 -16.28 -2.58
N THR A 126 4.06 -17.30 -2.48
CA THR A 126 5.03 -17.60 -3.53
C THR A 126 4.33 -18.13 -4.78
N GLU A 127 5.03 -18.12 -5.92
CA GLU A 127 4.49 -18.70 -7.16
C GLU A 127 4.11 -20.18 -6.98
N ASP A 128 4.89 -20.92 -6.17
CA ASP A 128 4.62 -22.32 -5.82
C ASP A 128 3.36 -22.47 -4.95
N ASP A 129 3.14 -21.56 -3.98
CA ASP A 129 1.92 -21.56 -3.16
C ASP A 129 0.67 -21.32 -4.03
N ILE A 130 0.77 -20.37 -4.97
CA ILE A 130 -0.30 -20.06 -5.91
C ILE A 130 -0.57 -21.25 -6.82
N ALA A 131 0.48 -21.85 -7.40
CA ALA A 131 0.35 -23.01 -8.29
C ALA A 131 -0.27 -24.21 -7.57
N THR A 132 0.17 -24.50 -6.35
CA THR A 132 -0.36 -25.60 -5.53
C THR A 132 -1.84 -25.39 -5.20
N TYR A 133 -2.23 -24.16 -4.84
CA TYR A 133 -3.63 -23.83 -4.58
C TYR A 133 -4.52 -24.03 -5.82
N ILE A 134 -4.04 -23.62 -7.00
CA ILE A 134 -4.78 -23.80 -8.26
C ILE A 134 -4.92 -25.29 -8.60
N LEU A 135 -3.85 -26.08 -8.46
CA LEU A 135 -3.88 -27.53 -8.74
C LEU A 135 -4.85 -28.27 -7.81
N ASN A 136 -4.82 -27.95 -6.51
CA ASN A 136 -5.73 -28.57 -5.54
C ASN A 136 -7.21 -28.26 -5.85
N MET A 137 -7.53 -27.05 -6.31
CA MET A 137 -8.90 -26.71 -6.72
C MET A 137 -9.37 -27.49 -7.96
N VAL A 138 -8.46 -27.82 -8.88
CA VAL A 138 -8.77 -28.64 -10.05
C VAL A 138 -9.00 -30.10 -9.65
N ASP A 139 -8.25 -30.60 -8.68
CA ASP A 139 -8.40 -31.97 -8.17
C ASP A 139 -9.71 -32.17 -7.38
N GLU A 140 -10.16 -31.19 -6.59
CA GLU A 140 -11.42 -31.27 -5.85
C GLU A 140 -12.66 -31.20 -6.76
N ALA A 141 -12.59 -30.48 -7.88
CA ALA A 141 -13.65 -30.46 -8.89
C ALA A 141 -13.84 -31.83 -9.58
N GLY A 142 -12.88 -32.75 -9.44
CA GLY A 142 -12.86 -34.07 -10.04
C GLY A 142 -13.43 -35.21 -9.19
N GLN A 143 -13.80 -34.97 -7.92
CA GLN A 143 -14.35 -36.03 -7.07
C GLN A 143 -15.88 -36.11 -7.20
N PRO A 144 -16.45 -37.14 -7.84
CA PRO A 144 -17.89 -37.34 -7.81
C PRO A 144 -18.30 -37.61 -6.36
N HIS A 145 -19.18 -36.77 -5.81
CA HIS A 145 -19.90 -37.08 -4.58
C HIS A 145 -20.52 -38.47 -4.72
N ARG A 146 -19.95 -39.43 -4.00
CA ARG A 146 -20.49 -40.79 -3.95
C ARG A 146 -21.72 -40.76 -3.03
N PRO A 147 -22.88 -41.26 -3.49
CA PRO A 147 -24.11 -41.25 -2.70
C PRO A 147 -24.02 -42.12 -1.45
#